data_AF-A0A8S3ECG1-F1
#
_entry.id   AF-A0A8S3ECG1-F1
#
_cell.length_a   1.000
_cell.length_b   1.000
_cell.length_c   1.000
_cell.angle_alpha   90.00
_cell.angle_beta   90.00
_cell.angle_gamma   90.00
#
_symmetry.space_group_name_H-M   'P 1'
#
loop_
_entity.id
_entity.type
_entity.pdbx_description
1 polymer ?
#
loop_
_entity_poly.entity_id
_entity_poly.type
_entity_poly.pdbx_seq_one_letter_code
_entity_poly.pdbx_strand_id
1 'polypeptide(L)'
;MVYFFITDSITTALLIALLMVCIYYFYRVWKNNIFLRIGIPGPARIPFLGEIINVTRKGMRTNDTDLIRKYGKVVGIHEGTTPTILLADPDLLRNVLIRDSHVFINRRSIEGVAGPFDHGLTVLKDDQWKNARSIVSPTFSSAKLKAMYTLMNETSDI
;
A
#
# COMPACT_ATOMS: atom_id res chain seq x y z
N MET A 1 37.88 -35.60 20.46
CA MET A 1 38.03 -35.45 19.00
C MET A 1 36.69 -35.11 18.33
N VAL A 2 35.62 -35.91 18.52
CA VAL A 2 34.29 -35.67 17.92
C VAL A 2 33.66 -34.32 18.30
N TYR A 3 33.76 -33.88 19.57
CA TYR A 3 33.21 -32.59 20.01
C TYR A 3 33.83 -31.37 19.32
N PHE A 4 35.13 -31.41 19.02
CA PHE A 4 35.85 -30.33 18.34
C PHE A 4 35.36 -30.14 16.89
N PHE A 5 35.16 -31.25 16.16
CA PHE A 5 34.60 -31.22 14.81
C PHE A 5 33.14 -30.73 14.76
N ILE A 6 32.34 -31.02 15.80
CA ILE A 6 30.95 -30.54 15.88
C ILE A 6 30.90 -29.03 16.16
N THR A 7 31.75 -28.51 17.04
CA THR A 7 31.81 -27.06 17.34
C THR A 7 32.28 -26.24 16.14
N ASP A 8 33.21 -26.77 15.34
CA ASP A 8 33.68 -26.11 14.10
C ASP A 8 32.58 -26.09 13.01
N SER A 9 31.77 -27.15 12.92
CA SER A 9 30.61 -27.21 12.02
C SER A 9 29.49 -26.24 12.43
N ILE A 10 29.19 -26.11 13.73
CA ILE A 10 28.16 -25.19 14.22
C ILE A 10 28.60 -23.72 14.05
N THR A 11 29.86 -23.40 14.36
CA THR A 11 30.38 -22.03 14.21
C THR A 11 30.41 -21.58 12.75
N THR A 12 30.82 -22.45 11.83
CA THR A 12 30.76 -22.16 10.38
C THR A 12 29.33 -21.98 9.88
N ALA A 13 28.37 -22.80 10.32
CA ALA A 13 26.95 -22.63 9.99
C ALA A 13 26.39 -21.29 10.51
N LEU A 14 26.74 -20.88 11.73
CA LEU A 14 26.34 -19.59 12.30
C LEU A 14 26.95 -18.40 11.53
N LEU A 15 28.21 -18.51 11.11
CA LEU A 15 28.87 -17.48 10.29
C LEU A 15 28.19 -17.33 8.92
N ILE A 16 27.82 -18.44 8.27
CA ILE A 16 27.08 -18.42 7.00
C ILE A 16 25.69 -17.80 7.20
N ALA A 17 24.97 -18.17 8.26
CA ALA A 17 23.67 -17.59 8.58
C ALA A 17 23.78 -16.08 8.83
N LEU A 18 24.79 -15.63 9.60
CA LEU A 18 25.06 -14.22 9.83
C LEU A 18 25.37 -13.49 8.52
N LEU A 19 26.21 -14.07 7.66
CA LEU A 19 26.54 -13.51 6.35
C LEU A 19 25.28 -13.36 5.48
N MET A 20 24.41 -14.37 5.43
CA MET A 20 23.15 -14.30 4.70
C MET A 20 22.22 -13.21 5.24
N VAL A 21 22.13 -13.06 6.56
CA VAL A 21 21.36 -11.98 7.20
C VAL A 21 21.95 -10.62 6.86
N CYS A 22 23.27 -10.47 6.89
CA CYS A 22 23.96 -9.23 6.51
C CYS A 22 23.69 -8.89 5.04
N ILE A 23 23.89 -9.85 4.12
CA ILE A 23 23.62 -9.66 2.69
C ILE A 23 22.16 -9.26 2.46
N TYR A 24 21.23 -9.96 3.10
CA TYR A 24 19.80 -9.64 3.01
C TYR A 24 19.51 -8.23 3.56
N TYR A 25 20.09 -7.86 4.71
CA TYR A 25 19.96 -6.52 5.28
C TYR A 25 20.49 -5.44 4.33
N PHE A 26 21.70 -5.61 3.79
CA PHE A 26 22.28 -4.66 2.84
C PHE A 26 21.45 -4.55 1.56
N TYR A 27 20.97 -5.68 1.02
CA TYR A 27 20.06 -5.69 -0.12
C TYR A 27 18.78 -4.89 0.17
N ARG A 28 18.18 -5.08 1.36
CA ARG A 28 16.97 -4.37 1.77
C ARG A 28 17.20 -2.87 1.93
N VAL A 29 18.28 -2.46 2.58
CA VAL A 29 18.65 -1.04 2.70
C VAL A 29 18.90 -0.43 1.31
N TRP A 30 19.60 -1.14 0.43
CA TRP A 30 19.87 -0.70 -0.93
C TRP A 30 18.58 -0.56 -1.76
N LYS A 31 17.67 -1.53 -1.70
CA LYS A 31 16.38 -1.50 -2.41
C LYS A 31 15.49 -0.36 -1.92
N ASN A 32 15.47 -0.12 -0.62
CA ASN A 32 14.70 0.99 -0.02
C ASN A 32 15.23 2.37 -0.44
N ASN A 33 16.42 2.44 -1.06
CA ASN A 33 16.98 3.69 -1.58
C ASN A 33 16.36 4.17 -2.91
N ILE A 34 15.31 3.53 -3.42
CA ILE A 34 14.68 3.87 -4.71
C ILE A 34 14.31 5.35 -4.86
N PHE A 35 13.62 5.94 -3.88
CA PHE A 35 13.18 7.35 -3.95
C PHE A 35 14.34 8.35 -4.01
N LEU A 36 15.47 8.05 -3.35
CA LEU A 36 16.65 8.91 -3.48
C LEU A 36 17.26 8.83 -4.87
N ARG A 37 17.21 7.67 -5.53
CA ARG A 37 17.76 7.50 -6.89
C ARG A 37 16.95 8.22 -7.95
N ILE A 38 15.63 8.27 -7.78
CA ILE A 38 14.71 8.94 -8.70
C ILE A 38 14.43 10.39 -8.31
N GLY A 39 15.07 10.92 -7.26
CA GLY A 39 14.97 12.32 -6.85
C GLY A 39 13.65 12.71 -6.20
N ILE A 40 12.88 11.75 -5.68
CA ILE A 40 11.62 12.03 -4.97
C ILE A 40 11.93 12.29 -3.47
N PRO A 41 11.49 13.44 -2.91
CA PRO A 41 11.74 13.76 -1.51
C PRO A 41 10.90 12.87 -0.58
N GLY A 42 11.38 12.64 0.64
CA GLY A 42 10.69 11.81 1.62
C GLY A 42 11.43 11.67 2.94
N PRO A 43 10.77 11.09 3.97
CA PRO A 43 11.37 10.87 5.28
C PRO A 43 12.54 9.89 5.24
N ALA A 44 13.43 10.03 6.23
CA ALA A 44 14.52 9.10 6.46
C ALA A 44 13.96 7.70 6.71
N ARG A 45 14.59 6.70 6.10
CA ARG A 45 14.05 5.35 6.04
C ARG A 45 14.43 4.56 7.27
N ILE A 46 13.43 4.02 7.96
CA ILE A 46 13.62 3.00 8.99
C ILE A 46 13.50 1.63 8.29
N PRO A 47 14.56 0.80 8.24
CA PRO A 47 14.48 -0.52 7.64
C PRO A 47 13.32 -1.33 8.22
N PHE A 48 12.61 -2.08 7.36
CA PHE A 48 11.46 -2.96 7.67
C PHE A 48 10.17 -2.28 8.13
N LEU A 49 10.25 -1.24 8.95
CA LEU A 49 9.07 -0.56 9.51
C LEU A 49 8.61 0.63 8.64
N GLY A 50 9.54 1.34 8.01
CA GLY A 50 9.21 2.52 7.20
C GLY A 50 8.40 3.56 8.00
N GLU A 51 7.35 4.08 7.38
CA GLU A 51 6.48 5.12 7.96
C GLU A 51 5.36 4.54 8.86
N ILE A 52 5.27 3.21 8.98
CA ILE A 52 4.15 2.56 9.68
C ILE A 52 4.06 2.99 11.15
N ILE A 53 5.20 3.26 11.80
CA ILE A 53 5.27 3.71 13.20
C ILE A 53 4.56 5.06 13.38
N ASN A 54 4.79 5.99 12.45
CA ASN A 54 4.20 7.32 12.54
C ASN A 54 2.71 7.28 12.21
N VAL A 55 2.32 6.44 11.24
CA VAL A 55 0.91 6.16 10.94
C VAL A 55 0.18 5.56 12.15
N THR A 56 0.77 4.58 12.84
CA THR A 56 0.16 3.97 14.04
C THR A 56 0.05 4.96 15.19
N ARG A 57 1.00 5.89 15.34
CA ARG A 57 1.01 6.86 16.45
C ARG A 57 0.11 8.08 16.22
N LYS A 58 0.11 8.64 15.01
CA LYS A 58 -0.59 9.90 14.68
C LYS A 58 -1.88 9.72 13.90
N GLY A 59 -2.09 8.53 13.33
CA GLY A 59 -3.08 8.28 12.29
C GLY A 59 -2.60 8.68 10.90
N MET A 60 -3.15 7.99 9.88
CA MET A 60 -2.77 8.17 8.47
C MET A 60 -2.93 9.62 7.99
N ARG A 61 -4.10 10.23 8.21
CA ARG A 61 -4.40 11.58 7.71
C ARG A 61 -3.48 12.66 8.28
N THR A 62 -3.22 12.63 9.59
CA THR A 62 -2.31 13.58 10.24
C THR A 62 -0.89 13.40 9.71
N ASN A 63 -0.45 12.15 9.60
CA ASN A 63 0.86 11.82 9.07
C ASN A 63 1.06 12.31 7.63
N ASP A 64 0.11 12.02 6.74
CA ASP A 64 0.18 12.43 5.34
C ASP A 64 0.21 13.95 5.21
N THR A 65 -0.59 14.66 6.01
CA THR A 65 -0.60 16.13 6.03
C THR A 65 0.75 16.70 6.48
N ASP A 66 1.37 16.13 7.52
CA ASP A 66 2.69 16.54 7.99
C ASP A 66 3.77 16.30 6.92
N LEU A 67 3.72 15.15 6.24
CA LEU A 67 4.65 14.79 5.17
C LEU A 67 4.52 15.73 3.97
N ILE A 68 3.30 16.02 3.54
CA ILE A 68 3.04 16.95 2.43
C ILE A 68 3.55 18.35 2.77
N ARG A 69 3.30 18.81 4.00
CA ARG A 69 3.81 20.11 4.47
C ARG A 69 5.33 20.18 4.49
N LYS A 70 6.00 19.08 4.83
CA LYS A 70 7.46 19.04 4.99
C LYS A 70 8.22 18.80 3.68
N TYR A 71 7.71 17.92 2.81
CA TYR A 71 8.43 17.43 1.63
C TYR A 71 7.79 17.89 0.30
N GLY A 72 6.61 18.53 0.35
CA GLY A 72 5.90 19.03 -0.82
C GLY A 72 4.81 18.08 -1.31
N LYS A 73 4.33 18.31 -2.54
CA LYS A 73 3.14 17.63 -3.08
C LYS A 73 3.37 16.19 -3.57
N VAL A 74 4.62 15.76 -3.68
CA VAL A 74 4.99 14.41 -4.11
C VAL A 74 6.01 13.88 -3.12
N VAL A 75 5.62 12.85 -2.35
CA VAL A 75 6.46 12.33 -1.27
C VAL A 75 6.63 10.82 -1.41
N GLY A 76 7.87 10.35 -1.38
CA GLY A 76 8.21 8.93 -1.39
C GLY A 76 8.26 8.39 0.04
N ILE A 77 7.36 7.47 0.37
CA ILE A 77 7.30 6.80 1.67
C ILE A 77 7.41 5.29 1.52
N HIS A 78 7.71 4.60 2.62
CA HIS A 78 7.65 3.14 2.65
C HIS A 78 6.59 2.70 3.65
N GLU A 79 5.57 2.00 3.17
CA GLU A 79 4.61 1.30 4.04
C GLU A 79 5.18 -0.09 4.36
N GLY A 80 5.89 -0.19 5.49
CA GLY A 80 6.68 -1.37 5.82
C GLY A 80 7.80 -1.60 4.79
N THR A 81 7.56 -2.53 3.86
CA THR A 81 8.54 -2.92 2.83
C THR A 81 8.16 -2.46 1.42
N THR A 82 6.96 -1.90 1.28
CA THR A 82 6.40 -1.49 -0.01
C THR A 82 6.70 -0.01 -0.25
N PRO A 83 7.36 0.34 -1.37
CA PRO A 83 7.54 1.74 -1.75
C PRO A 83 6.21 2.32 -2.21
N THR A 84 5.80 3.44 -1.62
CA THR A 84 4.53 4.11 -1.89
C THR A 84 4.78 5.59 -2.17
N ILE A 85 4.08 6.14 -3.17
CA ILE A 85 4.13 7.56 -3.49
C ILE A 85 2.85 8.22 -2.97
N LEU A 86 3.02 9.20 -2.09
CA LEU A 86 1.96 10.09 -1.65
C LEU A 86 1.86 11.28 -2.62
N LEU A 87 0.70 11.42 -3.25
CA LEU A 87 0.41 12.47 -4.23
C LEU A 87 -0.63 13.45 -3.70
N ALA A 88 -0.30 14.74 -3.71
CA ALA A 88 -1.17 15.85 -3.36
C ALA A 88 -1.23 16.93 -4.46
N ASP A 89 -0.68 16.63 -5.64
CA ASP A 89 -0.76 17.51 -6.80
C ASP A 89 -2.00 17.17 -7.66
N PRO A 90 -2.93 18.13 -7.88
CA PRO A 90 -4.16 17.87 -8.64
C PRO A 90 -3.94 17.39 -10.08
N ASP A 91 -2.90 17.88 -10.75
CA ASP A 91 -2.61 17.50 -12.14
C ASP A 91 -2.10 16.07 -12.21
N LEU A 92 -1.22 15.68 -11.27
CA LEU A 92 -0.77 14.30 -11.14
C LEU A 92 -1.91 13.37 -10.72
N LEU A 93 -2.77 13.78 -9.79
CA LEU A 93 -3.95 13.01 -9.40
C LEU A 93 -4.90 12.80 -10.57
N ARG A 94 -5.14 13.84 -11.39
CA ARG A 94 -5.93 13.72 -12.62
C ARG A 94 -5.31 12.72 -13.60
N ASN A 95 -3.98 12.75 -13.74
CA ASN A 95 -3.29 11.79 -14.60
C ASN A 95 -3.48 10.35 -14.09
N VAL A 96 -3.22 10.09 -12.81
CA VAL A 96 -3.33 8.75 -12.22
C VAL A 96 -4.78 8.23 -12.20
N LEU A 97 -5.73 9.06 -11.79
CA LEU A 97 -7.11 8.63 -11.55
C LEU A 97 -8.00 8.66 -12.79
N ILE A 98 -7.65 9.45 -13.81
CA ILE A 98 -8.49 9.64 -15.00
C ILE A 98 -7.72 9.26 -16.27
N ARG A 99 -6.68 10.02 -16.63
CA ARG A 99 -6.01 9.89 -17.93
C ARG A 99 -5.37 8.52 -18.12
N ASP A 100 -4.63 8.09 -17.10
CA ASP A 100 -3.82 6.88 -17.09
C ASP A 100 -4.47 5.82 -16.18
N SER A 101 -5.79 5.92 -15.95
CA SER A 101 -6.56 5.00 -15.10
C SER A 101 -6.46 3.53 -15.53
N HIS A 102 -6.20 3.28 -16.81
CA HIS A 102 -5.96 1.94 -17.36
C HIS A 102 -4.62 1.32 -16.93
N VAL A 103 -3.66 2.14 -16.48
CA VAL A 103 -2.40 1.69 -15.85
C VAL A 103 -2.61 1.45 -14.35
N PHE A 104 -3.42 2.29 -13.70
CA PHE A 104 -3.68 2.27 -12.25
C PHE A 104 -5.03 1.64 -11.89
N ILE A 105 -5.43 0.56 -12.59
CA ILE A 105 -6.75 -0.08 -12.43
C ILE A 105 -6.93 -0.66 -11.02
N ASN A 106 -5.88 -1.29 -10.50
CA ASN A 106 -5.97 -2.12 -9.30
C ASN A 106 -5.70 -1.32 -8.02
N ARG A 107 -6.47 -1.59 -6.98
CA ARG A 107 -6.24 -1.07 -5.63
C ARG A 107 -5.14 -1.86 -4.93
N ARG A 108 -4.60 -1.27 -3.86
CA ARG A 108 -3.65 -1.96 -2.98
C ARG A 108 -4.23 -3.30 -2.51
N SER A 109 -3.40 -4.34 -2.53
CA SER A 109 -3.80 -5.64 -1.98
C SER A 109 -3.87 -5.52 -0.46
N ILE A 110 -4.98 -5.92 0.13
CA ILE A 110 -5.13 -6.00 1.59
C ILE A 110 -4.92 -7.46 1.95
N GLU A 111 -3.81 -7.76 2.62
CA GLU A 111 -3.56 -9.11 3.15
C GLU A 111 -4.63 -9.44 4.21
N GLY A 112 -5.15 -10.67 4.18
CA GLY A 112 -6.16 -11.14 5.14
C GLY A 112 -7.61 -10.96 4.71
N VAL A 113 -7.89 -10.38 3.54
CA VAL A 113 -9.22 -10.50 2.92
C VAL A 113 -9.36 -11.92 2.38
N ALA A 114 -10.30 -12.68 2.95
CA ALA A 114 -10.52 -14.08 2.62
C ALA A 114 -12.02 -14.43 2.62
N GLY A 115 -12.35 -15.59 2.06
CA GLY A 115 -13.73 -16.05 1.96
C GLY A 115 -14.56 -15.11 1.09
N PRO A 116 -15.86 -14.90 1.35
CA PRO A 116 -16.76 -14.20 0.43
C PRO A 116 -16.38 -12.74 0.12
N PHE A 117 -15.46 -12.15 0.89
CA PHE A 117 -14.99 -10.77 0.69
C PHE A 117 -13.87 -10.63 -0.34
N ASP A 118 -13.18 -11.71 -0.71
CA ASP A 118 -12.12 -11.67 -1.73
C ASP A 118 -12.66 -11.41 -3.15
N HIS A 119 -13.94 -11.72 -3.37
CA HIS A 119 -14.70 -11.39 -4.58
C HIS A 119 -15.45 -10.05 -4.50
N GLY A 120 -15.18 -9.24 -3.47
CA GLY A 120 -15.78 -7.91 -3.34
C GLY A 120 -15.33 -6.96 -4.45
N LEU A 121 -16.23 -6.06 -4.90
CA LEU A 121 -15.93 -5.08 -5.95
C LEU A 121 -14.73 -4.17 -5.65
N THR A 122 -14.37 -3.98 -4.39
CA THR A 122 -13.20 -3.19 -3.95
C THR A 122 -11.89 -3.98 -3.94
N VAL A 123 -11.95 -5.30 -4.14
CA VAL A 123 -10.83 -6.25 -4.03
C VAL A 123 -10.50 -6.90 -5.37
N LEU A 124 -11.53 -7.19 -6.18
CA LEU A 124 -11.37 -7.71 -7.54
C LEU A 124 -10.40 -6.88 -8.36
N LYS A 125 -9.68 -7.54 -9.26
CA LYS A 125 -8.65 -6.94 -10.11
C LYS A 125 -9.00 -7.06 -11.58
N ASP A 126 -8.44 -6.15 -12.37
CA ASP A 126 -8.43 -6.20 -13.84
C ASP A 126 -9.83 -6.44 -14.43
N ASP A 127 -9.97 -7.45 -15.29
CA ASP A 127 -11.23 -7.71 -16.02
C ASP A 127 -12.34 -8.24 -15.09
N GLN A 128 -12.00 -8.92 -13.99
CA GLN A 128 -13.00 -9.34 -13.01
C GLN A 128 -13.66 -8.12 -12.36
N TRP A 129 -12.86 -7.11 -12.04
CA TRP A 129 -13.36 -5.84 -11.53
C TRP A 129 -14.20 -5.10 -12.57
N LYS A 130 -13.74 -5.03 -13.83
CA LYS A 130 -14.51 -4.37 -14.92
C LYS A 130 -15.88 -5.03 -15.11
N ASN A 131 -15.93 -6.36 -15.11
CA ASN A 131 -17.15 -7.13 -15.28
C ASN A 131 -18.11 -6.96 -14.08
N ALA A 132 -17.60 -7.08 -12.85
CA ALA A 132 -18.42 -6.85 -11.67
C ALA A 132 -18.94 -5.40 -11.63
N ARG A 133 -18.11 -4.42 -12.02
CA ARG A 133 -18.50 -3.01 -12.04
C ARG A 133 -19.56 -2.72 -13.10
N SER A 134 -19.49 -3.33 -14.29
CA SER A 134 -20.50 -3.13 -15.33
C SER A 134 -21.88 -3.64 -14.90
N ILE A 135 -21.92 -4.71 -14.10
CA ILE A 135 -23.15 -5.27 -13.52
C ILE A 135 -23.72 -4.38 -12.41
N VAL A 136 -22.87 -3.84 -11.52
CA VAL A 136 -23.31 -3.07 -10.34
C VAL A 136 -23.64 -1.61 -10.67
N SER A 137 -22.96 -1.00 -11.64
CA SER A 137 -23.11 0.44 -11.94
C SER A 137 -24.55 0.87 -12.29
N PRO A 138 -25.35 0.10 -13.06
CA PRO A 138 -26.73 0.48 -13.39
C PRO A 138 -27.67 0.63 -12.18
N THR A 139 -27.37 -0.05 -11.07
CA THR A 139 -28.15 0.04 -9.82
C THR A 139 -28.15 1.45 -9.24
N PHE A 140 -27.11 2.25 -9.52
CA PHE A 140 -26.98 3.63 -9.05
C PHE A 140 -27.37 4.66 -10.12
N SER A 141 -28.19 4.29 -11.10
CA SER A 141 -28.75 5.24 -12.07
C SER A 141 -29.70 6.24 -11.39
N SER A 142 -29.85 7.43 -11.97
CA SER A 142 -30.74 8.47 -11.44
C SER A 142 -32.18 8.00 -11.24
N ALA A 143 -32.68 7.14 -12.12
CA ALA A 143 -34.02 6.57 -11.99
C ALA A 143 -34.17 5.64 -10.77
N LYS A 144 -33.19 4.75 -10.54
CA LYS A 144 -33.18 3.86 -9.37
C LYS A 144 -32.98 4.62 -8.07
N LEU A 145 -32.08 5.61 -8.06
CA LEU A 145 -31.87 6.48 -6.91
C LEU A 145 -33.12 7.28 -6.55
N LYS A 146 -33.85 7.81 -7.54
CA LYS A 146 -35.13 8.50 -7.30
C LYS A 146 -36.18 7.59 -6.67
N ALA A 147 -36.21 6.32 -7.06
CA ALA A 147 -37.10 5.34 -6.43
C ALA A 147 -36.69 5.04 -4.97
N MET A 148 -35.39 4.95 -4.69
CA MET A 148 -34.88 4.74 -3.34
C MET A 148 -35.12 5.93 -2.42
N TYR A 149 -35.10 7.15 -2.96
CA TYR A 149 -35.31 8.38 -2.20
C TYR A 149 -36.61 8.38 -1.39
N THR A 150 -37.71 7.88 -1.96
CA THR A 150 -39.00 7.76 -1.26
C THR A 150 -38.86 6.90 0.01
N LEU A 151 -38.25 5.72 -0.12
CA LEU A 151 -38.05 4.80 1.00
C LEU A 151 -37.10 5.39 2.07
N MET A 152 -36.05 6.10 1.64
CA MET A 152 -35.11 6.74 2.56
C MET A 152 -35.81 7.81 3.42
N ASN A 153 -36.66 8.65 2.80
CA ASN A 153 -37.42 9.67 3.53
C ASN A 153 -38.37 9.05 4.55
N GLU A 154 -39.11 8.00 4.18
CA GLU A 154 -40.01 7.30 5.09
C GLU A 154 -39.27 6.76 6.33
N THR A 155 -38.01 6.30 6.17
CA THR A 155 -37.19 5.81 7.27
C THR A 155 -36.46 6.90 8.05
N SER A 156 -36.29 8.10 7.49
CA SER A 156 -35.62 9.23 8.15
C SER A 156 -36.56 10.06 9.03
N ASP A 157 -37.87 9.96 8.80
CA ASP A 157 -38.89 10.69 9.54
C ASP A 157 -39.26 10.04 10.91
N ILE A 158 -38.40 9.13 11.41
CA ILE A 158 -38.44 8.50 12.75
C ILE A 158 -37.40 9.17 13.65
#